data_AF-A0A9E7MBV5-F1
#
_entry.id   AF-A0A9E7MBV5-F1
#
_cell.length_a   1.000
_cell.length_b   1.000
_cell.length_c   1.000
_cell.angle_alpha   90.00
_cell.angle_beta   90.00
_cell.angle_gamma   90.00
#
_symmetry.space_group_name_H-M   'P 1'
#
loop_
_entity.id
_entity.type
_entity.pdbx_description
1 polymer ?
#
loop_
_entity_poly.entity_id
_entity_poly.type
_entity_poly.pdbx_seq_one_letter_code
_entity_poly.pdbx_strand_id
1 'polypeptide(L)'
;MSMYLTQKNHLRVDKKTYKLLRTLTHLSKDLYNLTLYVTRQHYELNGSFLPFVKAYHLVKNSIPYKLLPSQVAQQTMKIVERNYRSFFKLLKERQKGTTIGQFARQGFCPRTGTLC
;
A
#
# COMPACT_ATOMS: atom_id res chain seq x y z
N MET A 1 -20.25 18.99 0.60
CA MET A 1 -19.03 18.52 -0.10
C MET A 1 -17.84 19.02 0.70
N SER A 2 -17.13 18.19 1.45
CA SER A 2 -15.98 18.64 2.26
C SER A 2 -14.74 18.73 1.35
N MET A 3 -14.13 19.91 1.26
CA MET A 3 -12.93 20.13 0.46
C MET A 3 -11.70 19.68 1.26
N TYR A 4 -11.07 18.58 0.86
CA TYR A 4 -9.84 18.12 1.48
C TYR A 4 -8.67 19.03 1.05
N LEU A 5 -8.14 19.82 1.98
CA LEU A 5 -6.95 20.64 1.74
C LEU A 5 -5.73 19.73 1.60
N THR A 6 -4.97 19.91 0.51
CA THR A 6 -3.72 19.19 0.29
C THR A 6 -2.55 20.11 0.60
N GLN A 7 -1.70 19.72 1.55
CA GLN A 7 -0.47 20.43 1.85
C GLN A 7 0.63 19.91 0.93
N LYS A 8 1.22 20.79 0.13
CA LYS A 8 2.43 20.50 -0.66
C LYS A 8 3.60 21.18 0.03
N ASN A 9 4.66 20.42 0.31
CA ASN A 9 5.87 20.97 0.93
C ASN A 9 7.06 20.75 -0.01
N HIS A 10 7.76 21.82 -0.37
CA HIS A 10 8.95 21.77 -1.20
C HIS A 10 10.19 21.71 -0.30
N LEU A 11 10.79 20.52 -0.21
CA LEU A 11 11.93 20.29 0.65
C LEU A 11 13.22 20.79 -0.03
N ARG A 12 13.89 21.76 0.59
CA ARG A 12 15.26 22.17 0.21
C ARG A 12 16.26 21.27 0.91
N VAL A 13 16.81 20.28 0.20
CA VAL A 13 17.72 19.26 0.76
C VAL A 13 19.01 19.16 -0.05
N ASP A 14 20.11 18.79 0.62
CA ASP A 14 21.37 18.48 -0.04
C ASP A 14 21.25 17.27 -0.99
N LYS A 15 22.16 17.18 -1.98
CA LYS A 15 22.20 16.09 -2.96
C LYS A 15 22.28 14.70 -2.30
N LYS A 16 23.01 14.54 -1.20
CA LYS A 16 23.12 13.24 -0.49
C LYS A 16 21.80 12.87 0.17
N THR A 17 21.19 13.81 0.88
CA THR A 17 19.89 13.63 1.55
C THR A 17 18.78 13.32 0.54
N TYR A 18 18.78 14.00 -0.61
CA TYR A 18 17.83 13.72 -1.69
C TYR A 18 17.95 12.27 -2.21
N LYS A 19 19.18 11.78 -2.45
CA LYS A 19 19.41 10.39 -2.89
C LYS A 19 18.92 9.38 -1.85
N LEU A 20 19.16 9.65 -0.57
CA LEU A 20 18.67 8.80 0.52
C LEU A 20 17.14 8.77 0.55
N LEU A 21 16.49 9.94 0.53
CA LEU A 21 15.02 10.06 0.50
C LEU A 21 14.44 9.29 -0.68
N ARG A 22 14.98 9.49 -1.88
CA ARG A 22 14.55 8.77 -3.09
C ARG A 22 14.62 7.26 -2.89
N THR A 23 15.72 6.77 -2.33
CA THR A 23 15.92 5.33 -2.04
C THR A 23 14.88 4.82 -1.05
N LEU A 24 14.66 5.52 0.06
CA LEU A 24 13.66 5.16 1.07
C LEU A 24 12.23 5.17 0.48
N THR A 25 11.89 6.14 -0.36
CA THR A 25 10.60 6.19 -1.04
C THR A 25 10.41 5.01 -1.99
N HIS A 26 11.46 4.63 -2.73
CA HIS A 26 11.40 3.44 -3.60
C HIS A 26 11.19 2.15 -2.78
N LEU A 27 11.94 1.96 -1.69
CA LEU A 27 11.78 0.81 -0.81
C LEU A 27 10.37 0.75 -0.19
N SER A 28 9.81 1.90 0.21
CA SER A 28 8.44 1.97 0.75
C SER A 28 7.40 1.58 -0.30
N LYS A 29 7.56 2.06 -1.54
CA LYS A 29 6.72 1.65 -2.68
C LYS A 29 6.82 0.14 -2.93
N ASP A 30 8.02 -0.42 -2.91
CA ASP A 30 8.24 -1.86 -3.13
C ASP A 30 7.60 -2.69 -2.03
N LEU A 31 7.76 -2.30 -0.77
CA LEU A 31 7.12 -2.96 0.36
C LEU A 31 5.58 -2.90 0.27
N TYR A 32 5.03 -1.75 -0.11
CA TYR A 32 3.59 -1.58 -0.32
C TYR A 32 3.09 -2.54 -1.40
N ASN A 33 3.74 -2.56 -2.56
CA ASN A 33 3.36 -3.41 -3.69
C ASN A 33 3.48 -4.89 -3.36
N LEU A 34 4.54 -5.30 -2.67
CA LEU A 34 4.74 -6.67 -2.22
C LEU A 34 3.63 -7.10 -1.25
N THR A 35 3.31 -6.26 -0.27
CA THR A 35 2.24 -6.54 0.70
C THR A 35 0.88 -6.62 0.03
N LEU A 36 0.61 -5.72 -0.93
CA LEU A 36 -0.60 -5.71 -1.75
C LEU A 36 -0.73 -7.01 -2.55
N TYR A 37 0.35 -7.45 -3.20
CA TYR A 37 0.38 -8.70 -3.96
C TYR A 37 0.05 -9.92 -3.09
N VAL A 38 0.75 -10.07 -1.96
CA VAL A 38 0.53 -11.20 -1.04
C VAL A 38 -0.90 -11.22 -0.50
N THR A 39 -1.42 -10.06 -0.11
CA THR A 39 -2.79 -9.92 0.40
C THR A 39 -3.82 -10.30 -0.66
N ARG A 40 -3.63 -9.84 -1.90
CA ARG A 40 -4.51 -10.14 -3.03
C ARG A 40 -4.47 -11.62 -3.40
N GLN A 41 -3.28 -12.18 -3.54
CA GLN A 41 -3.10 -13.60 -3.87
C GLN A 41 -3.78 -14.49 -2.83
N HIS A 42 -3.63 -14.18 -1.54
CA HIS A 42 -4.33 -14.90 -0.48
C HIS A 42 -5.86 -14.78 -0.61
N TYR A 43 -6.38 -13.59 -0.93
CA TYR A 43 -7.82 -13.39 -1.11
C TYR A 43 -8.38 -14.17 -2.31
N GLU A 44 -7.65 -14.21 -3.42
CA GLU A 44 -8.06 -14.95 -4.62
C GLU A 44 -8.05 -16.48 -4.40
N LEU A 45 -7.09 -17.00 -3.61
CA LEU A 45 -6.99 -18.44 -3.33
C LEU A 45 -7.92 -18.91 -2.20
N ASN A 46 -8.03 -18.14 -1.12
CA ASN A 46 -8.72 -18.58 0.11
C ASN A 46 -10.08 -17.90 0.33
N GLY A 47 -10.47 -16.95 -0.54
CA GLY A 47 -11.71 -16.18 -0.42
C GLY A 47 -11.79 -15.24 0.80
N SER A 48 -10.71 -15.14 1.58
CA SER A 48 -10.68 -14.43 2.86
C SER A 48 -9.55 -13.40 2.93
N PHE A 49 -9.82 -12.31 3.64
CA PHE A 49 -8.87 -11.22 3.82
C PHE A 49 -7.69 -11.66 4.70
N LEU A 50 -6.47 -11.29 4.30
CA LEU A 50 -5.24 -11.57 5.04
C LEU A 50 -4.96 -10.45 6.07
N PRO A 51 -5.05 -10.70 7.38
CA PRO A 51 -4.76 -9.70 8.40
C PRO A 51 -3.28 -9.30 8.42
N PHE A 52 -2.98 -8.09 8.90
CA PHE A 52 -1.62 -7.56 8.98
C PHE A 52 -0.62 -8.52 9.66
N VAL A 53 -0.99 -9.15 10.77
CA VAL A 53 -0.11 -10.06 11.51
C VAL A 53 0.36 -11.22 10.63
N LYS A 54 -0.55 -11.81 9.84
CA LYS A 54 -0.21 -12.90 8.92
C LYS A 54 0.62 -12.39 7.73
N ALA A 55 0.24 -11.25 7.16
CA ALA A 55 1.02 -10.63 6.08
C ALA A 55 2.46 -10.27 6.53
N TYR A 56 2.63 -9.81 7.76
CA TYR A 56 3.92 -9.50 8.36
C TYR A 56 4.85 -10.71 8.36
N HIS A 57 4.38 -11.89 8.78
CA HIS A 57 5.21 -13.09 8.79
C HIS A 57 5.68 -13.52 7.41
N LEU A 58 4.91 -13.23 6.36
CA LEU A 58 5.27 -13.53 4.96
C LEU A 58 6.28 -12.52 4.38
N VAL A 59 6.16 -11.25 4.77
CA VAL A 59 6.92 -10.14 4.15
C VAL A 59 8.18 -9.75 4.95
N LYS A 60 8.27 -10.06 6.25
CA LYS A 60 9.36 -9.62 7.14
C LYS A 60 10.77 -9.98 6.68
N ASN A 61 10.91 -11.07 5.91
CA ASN A 61 12.20 -11.54 5.43
C ASN A 61 12.63 -10.91 4.10
N SER A 62 11.75 -10.13 3.46
CA SER A 62 12.00 -9.48 2.19
C SER A 62 13.03 -8.35 2.29
N ILE A 63 13.76 -8.12 1.20
CA ILE A 63 14.73 -7.03 1.06
C ILE A 63 14.12 -5.66 1.42
N PRO A 64 12.96 -5.24 0.86
CA PRO A 64 12.41 -3.91 1.16
C PRO A 64 12.01 -3.75 2.63
N TYR A 65 11.57 -4.82 3.30
CA TYR A 65 11.26 -4.77 4.73
C TYR A 65 12.52 -4.58 5.58
N LYS A 66 13.61 -5.30 5.26
CA LYS A 66 14.87 -5.25 6.02
C LYS A 66 15.64 -3.94 5.85
N LEU A 67 15.52 -3.30 4.68
CA LEU A 67 16.22 -2.04 4.37
C LEU A 67 15.49 -0.80 4.90
N LEU A 68 14.21 -0.91 5.22
CA LEU A 68 13.45 0.17 5.84
C LEU A 68 13.54 0.11 7.37
N PRO A 69 13.44 1.27 8.06
CA PRO A 69 13.21 1.28 9.50
C PRO A 69 11.94 0.49 9.84
N SER A 70 12.03 -0.41 10.82
CA SER A 70 10.95 -1.35 11.19
C SER A 70 9.60 -0.66 11.41
N GLN A 71 9.59 0.51 12.05
CA GLN A 71 8.36 1.27 12.29
C GLN A 71 7.71 1.73 10.97
N VAL A 72 8.50 2.27 10.04
CA VAL A 72 8.01 2.75 8.73
C VAL A 72 7.50 1.56 7.92
N ALA A 73 8.25 0.46 7.90
CA ALA A 73 7.86 -0.76 7.20
C ALA A 73 6.50 -1.29 7.69
N GLN A 74 6.32 -1.41 9.01
CA GLN A 74 5.05 -1.85 9.60
C GLN A 74 3.90 -0.90 9.28
N GLN A 75 4.12 0.42 9.27
CA GLN A 75 3.07 1.38 8.93
C GLN A 75 2.67 1.28 7.46
N THR A 76 3.62 1.11 6.53
CA THR A 76 3.34 0.86 5.12
C THR A 76 2.44 -0.35 4.93
N MET A 77 2.71 -1.45 5.64
CA MET A 77 1.87 -2.64 5.60
C MET A 77 0.47 -2.41 6.19
N LYS A 78 0.36 -1.65 7.28
CA LYS A 78 -0.94 -1.30 7.89
C LYS A 78 -1.79 -0.39 6.99
N ILE A 79 -1.17 0.45 6.17
CA ILE A 79 -1.90 1.26 5.16
C ILE A 79 -2.58 0.33 4.16
N VAL A 80 -1.91 -0.72 3.69
CA VAL A 80 -2.52 -1.73 2.80
C VAL A 80 -3.75 -2.35 3.45
N GLU A 81 -3.65 -2.76 4.72
CA GLU A 81 -4.81 -3.32 5.45
C GLU A 81 -5.97 -2.32 5.56
N ARG A 82 -5.71 -1.06 5.94
CA ARG A 82 -6.74 -0.01 6.03
C ARG A 82 -7.44 0.20 4.68
N ASN A 83 -6.65 0.22 3.61
CA ASN A 83 -7.15 0.37 2.25
C ASN A 83 -8.10 -0.77 1.86
N TYR A 84 -7.74 -2.01 2.16
CA TYR A 84 -8.61 -3.17 1.93
C TYR A 84 -9.88 -3.16 2.79
N ARG A 85 -9.78 -2.79 4.07
CA ARG A 85 -10.95 -2.65 4.95
C ARG A 85 -11.95 -1.63 4.39
N SER A 86 -11.46 -0.48 3.94
CA SER A 86 -12.29 0.53 3.28
C SER A 86 -12.92 -0.01 1.99
N PHE A 87 -12.15 -0.74 1.17
CA PHE A 87 -12.66 -1.38 -0.04
C PHE A 87 -13.79 -2.38 0.24
N PHE A 88 -13.65 -3.25 1.25
CA PHE A 88 -14.71 -4.20 1.62
C PHE A 88 -15.94 -3.50 2.20
N LYS A 89 -15.76 -2.41 2.95
CA LYS A 89 -16.88 -1.59 3.42
C LYS A 89 -17.67 -1.04 2.23
N LEU A 90 -16.99 -0.46 1.24
CA LEU A 90 -17.62 0.07 0.02
C LEU A 90 -18.33 -1.03 -0.78
N LEU A 91 -17.75 -2.23 -0.89
CA LEU A 91 -18.41 -3.37 -1.54
C LEU A 91 -19.74 -3.75 -0.87
N LYS A 92 -19.79 -3.75 0.47
CA LYS A 92 -21.02 -4.02 1.23
C LYS A 92 -22.08 -2.94 1.02
N GLU A 93 -21.69 -1.66 1.06
CA GLU A 93 -22.63 -0.55 0.86
C GLU A 93 -23.19 -0.52 -0.57
N ARG A 94 -22.40 -0.94 -1.57
CA ARG A 94 -22.89 -1.14 -2.94
C ARG A 94 -23.96 -2.23 -3.04
N GLN A 95 -23.76 -3.37 -2.37
CA GLN A 95 -24.74 -4.46 -2.36
C GLN A 95 -26.07 -4.04 -1.71
N LYS A 96 -26.03 -3.11 -0.75
CA LYS A 96 -27.22 -2.53 -0.12
C LYS A 96 -27.89 -1.43 -0.95
N GLY A 97 -27.34 -1.06 -2.10
CA GLY A 97 -27.89 -0.04 -2.99
C GLY A 97 -27.64 1.42 -2.55
N THR A 98 -26.73 1.67 -1.61
CA THR A 98 -26.58 2.98 -0.95
C THR A 98 -25.55 3.91 -1.61
N THR A 99 -24.73 3.47 -2.59
CA THR A 99 -23.64 4.28 -3.15
C THR A 99 -23.57 4.28 -4.67
N ILE A 100 -23.48 5.49 -5.24
CA ILE A 100 -23.35 5.82 -6.66
C ILE A 100 -21.86 6.11 -6.93
N GLY A 101 -21.12 5.19 -7.54
CA GLY A 101 -19.72 5.42 -7.91
C GLY A 101 -18.98 4.20 -8.45
N GLN A 102 -18.17 4.40 -9.49
CA GLN A 102 -17.38 3.36 -10.15
C GLN A 102 -16.06 3.17 -9.39
N PHE A 103 -15.86 1.99 -8.78
CA PHE A 103 -14.61 1.66 -8.08
C PHE A 103 -13.73 0.79 -8.97
N ALA A 104 -12.52 1.25 -9.28
CA ALA A 104 -11.46 0.38 -9.79
C ALA A 104 -10.87 -0.42 -8.63
N ARG A 105 -10.67 -1.74 -8.82
CA ARG A 105 -9.82 -2.53 -7.90
C ARG A 105 -8.47 -1.83 -7.79
N GLN A 106 -7.86 -1.79 -6.61
CA GLN A 106 -6.50 -1.29 -6.49
C GLN A 106 -5.61 -2.07 -7.46
N GLY A 107 -5.14 -1.37 -8.50
CA GLY A 107 -4.35 -1.98 -9.56
C GLY A 107 -3.02 -2.45 -8.99
N PHE A 108 -2.69 -3.71 -9.21
CA PHE A 108 -1.33 -4.21 -9.06
C PHE A 108 -0.62 -4.00 -10.41
N CYS A 109 0.46 -3.23 -10.41
CA CYS A 109 1.36 -3.16 -11.55
C CYS A 109 2.53 -4.12 -11.28
N PRO A 110 2.54 -5.33 -11.89
CA PRO A 110 3.73 -6.17 -11.86
C PRO A 110 4.85 -5.42 -12.59
N ARG A 111 5.87 -4.95 -11.86
CA ARG A 111 7.03 -4.33 -12.50
C ARG A 111 7.90 -5.40 -13.15
N THR A 112 7.51 -5.83 -14.35
CA THR A 112 8.44 -6.28 -15.39
C THR A 112 8.60 -5.13 -16.38
N GLY A 113 9.62 -4.29 -16.13
CA GLY A 113 10.11 -3.31 -17.09
C GLY A 113 9.33 -1.99 -17.19
N THR A 114 10.09 -0.91 -17.28
CA THR A 114 9.69 0.44 -17.72
C THR A 114 8.79 1.28 -16.79
N LEU A 115 9.43 2.33 -16.28
CA LEU A 115 8.89 3.66 -16.00
C LEU A 115 7.85 3.80 -14.86
N CYS A 116 8.30 4.47 -13.80
CA CYS A 116 7.61 5.68 -13.38
C CYS A 116 8.37 6.87 -13.95
#